data_AF-A0A7X6K5I3-F1
#
_entry.id   AF-A0A7X6K5I3-F1
#
_cell.length_a   1.000
_cell.length_b   1.000
_cell.length_c   1.000
_cell.angle_alpha   90.00
_cell.angle_beta   90.00
_cell.angle_gamma   90.00
#
_symmetry.space_group_name_H-M   'P 1'
#
loop_
_entity.id
_entity.type
_entity.pdbx_description
1 polymer ?
#
loop_
_entity_poly.entity_id
_entity_poly.type
_entity_poly.pdbx_seq_one_letter_code
_entity_poly.pdbx_strand_id
1 'polypeptide(L)'
;MRKPNTLLRGATAVAAALALLAGGTPPAHAAEREVDVTGFAVQDIVFDGFGCQNLPVTVEGTVREDVAPGDLWMSADIYRSRYLVSTADFPFGETETRTFICSWYGLGKYKIGPTTVGGLTADDVFELTDPTSTSFHVRGKARASLGAKRSGNKVTLTARATYYRPESLGYRNHSPKGAEFQVKSRTGWRTVTTVDFVQGKASHTVSRSAKGTYRVVLPQTTSVTAATSPAVRK
;
A
#
# COMPACT_ATOMS: atom_id res chain seq x y z
N MET A 1 -54.57 -9.77 -41.42
CA MET A 1 -55.65 -8.79 -41.70
C MET A 1 -56.42 -8.50 -40.41
N ARG A 2 -56.70 -7.20 -40.19
CA ARG A 2 -57.67 -6.57 -39.26
C ARG A 2 -57.42 -6.59 -37.74
N LYS A 3 -57.02 -5.40 -37.24
CA LYS A 3 -57.39 -4.81 -35.92
C LYS A 3 -58.92 -4.59 -35.84
N PRO A 4 -59.49 -4.40 -34.64
CA PRO A 4 -59.69 -3.05 -34.04
C PRO A 4 -59.35 -3.04 -32.53
N ASN A 5 -58.81 -2.01 -31.85
CA ASN A 5 -59.10 -0.57 -31.69
C ASN A 5 -60.46 -0.21 -31.07
N THR A 6 -60.48 0.05 -29.75
CA THR A 6 -61.36 1.01 -29.03
C THR A 6 -60.73 1.22 -27.63
N LEU A 7 -60.09 2.33 -27.23
CA LEU A 7 -60.53 3.71 -26.93
C LEU A 7 -61.63 3.81 -25.84
N LEU A 8 -61.26 4.27 -24.63
CA LEU A 8 -61.83 5.39 -23.83
C LEU A 8 -61.35 5.30 -22.36
N ARG A 9 -60.58 6.29 -21.87
CA ARG A 9 -61.00 7.41 -20.99
C ARG A 9 -61.42 7.01 -19.56
N GLY A 10 -60.64 7.48 -18.58
CA GLY A 10 -61.04 7.55 -17.18
C GLY A 10 -59.96 8.26 -16.35
N ALA A 11 -60.12 9.57 -16.18
CA ALA A 11 -59.33 10.37 -15.25
C ALA A 11 -60.03 10.37 -13.88
N THR A 12 -59.29 10.14 -12.79
CA THR A 12 -59.65 10.65 -11.46
C THR A 12 -58.43 10.61 -10.54
N ALA A 13 -58.05 11.78 -10.06
CA ALA A 13 -57.10 11.97 -8.98
C ALA A 13 -57.72 11.51 -7.65
N VAL A 14 -56.94 10.78 -6.84
CA VAL A 14 -57.18 10.69 -5.40
C VAL A 14 -55.85 11.00 -4.72
N ALA A 15 -55.75 12.22 -4.22
CA ALA A 15 -54.78 12.57 -3.20
C ALA A 15 -55.23 11.90 -1.89
N ALA A 16 -54.36 11.09 -1.30
CA ALA A 16 -54.49 10.66 0.09
C ALA A 16 -53.14 10.89 0.76
N ALA A 17 -53.09 11.93 1.59
CA ALA A 17 -51.99 12.25 2.46
C ALA A 17 -51.83 11.15 3.51
N LEU A 18 -50.64 10.56 3.57
CA LEU A 18 -50.17 9.78 4.71
C LEU A 18 -48.97 10.52 5.29
N ALA A 19 -49.29 11.42 6.22
CA ALA A 19 -48.34 11.96 7.18
C ALA A 19 -47.94 10.82 8.13
N LEU A 20 -46.80 10.19 7.86
CA LEU A 20 -46.15 9.24 8.75
C LEU A 20 -44.84 9.87 9.25
N LEU A 21 -44.97 10.51 10.41
CA LEU A 21 -43.99 10.57 11.49
C LEU A 21 -42.53 10.72 11.03
N ALA A 22 -42.15 11.96 10.72
CA ALA A 22 -40.77 12.42 10.84
C ALA A 22 -40.40 12.52 12.33
N GLY A 23 -40.42 11.38 13.03
CA GLY A 23 -39.70 11.21 14.29
C GLY A 23 -38.26 10.87 13.94
N GLY A 24 -37.53 11.85 13.40
CA GLY A 24 -36.09 11.73 13.28
C GLY A 24 -35.56 11.63 14.69
N THR A 25 -35.16 10.43 15.12
CA THR A 25 -34.20 10.33 16.23
C THR A 25 -33.04 11.24 15.83
N PRO A 26 -32.66 12.23 16.66
CA PRO A 26 -31.43 12.95 16.40
C PRO A 26 -30.33 11.89 16.16
N PRO A 27 -29.41 12.10 15.21
CA PRO A 27 -28.27 11.21 15.09
C PRO A 27 -27.70 11.08 16.50
N ALA A 28 -27.53 9.85 16.98
CA ALA A 28 -26.88 9.62 18.26
C ALA A 28 -25.59 10.41 18.22
N HIS A 29 -25.52 11.52 18.97
CA HIS A 29 -24.30 12.25 19.15
C HIS A 29 -23.38 11.25 19.84
N ALA A 30 -22.49 10.64 19.07
CA ALA A 30 -21.40 9.87 19.63
C ALA A 30 -20.76 10.79 20.67
N ALA A 31 -20.72 10.32 21.92
CA ALA A 31 -20.12 11.10 22.99
C ALA A 31 -18.73 11.53 22.52
N GLU A 32 -18.43 12.81 22.69
CA GLU A 32 -17.15 13.38 22.32
C GLU A 32 -16.06 12.65 23.11
N ARG A 33 -15.18 11.94 22.40
CA ARG A 33 -14.10 11.17 23.02
C ARG A 33 -12.99 12.12 23.47
N GLU A 34 -12.34 11.79 24.57
CA GLU A 34 -11.19 12.53 25.11
C GLU A 34 -10.08 12.66 24.05
N VAL A 35 -9.88 11.61 23.27
CA VAL A 35 -8.97 11.56 22.13
C VAL A 35 -9.64 10.81 21.00
N ASP A 36 -9.58 11.38 19.79
CA ASP A 36 -10.08 10.77 18.57
C ASP A 36 -8.93 10.60 17.57
N VAL A 37 -8.45 9.37 17.42
CA VAL A 37 -7.43 9.03 16.43
C VAL A 37 -8.11 8.75 15.11
N THR A 38 -7.80 9.56 14.09
CA THR A 38 -8.44 9.51 12.77
C THR A 38 -7.56 8.87 11.69
N GLY A 39 -6.24 8.78 11.93
CA GLY A 39 -5.33 8.22 10.95
C GLY A 39 -3.88 8.11 11.43
N PHE A 40 -3.03 7.66 10.49
CA PHE A 40 -1.59 7.65 10.66
C PHE A 40 -0.91 8.00 9.35
N ALA A 41 0.15 8.81 9.42
CA ALA A 41 1.13 8.93 8.36
C ALA A 41 2.34 8.03 8.66
N VAL A 42 2.54 7.03 7.81
CA VAL A 42 3.63 6.06 7.91
C VAL A 42 4.16 5.72 6.52
N GLN A 43 5.48 5.55 6.39
CA GLN A 43 6.13 5.28 5.11
C GLN A 43 6.45 3.79 4.93
N ASP A 44 6.46 3.35 3.68
CA ASP A 44 6.97 2.02 3.31
C ASP A 44 8.48 1.93 3.59
N ILE A 45 8.94 0.77 4.06
CA ILE A 45 10.34 0.49 4.37
C ILE A 45 10.96 -0.39 3.28
N VAL A 46 12.21 -0.12 2.91
CA VAL A 46 12.95 -0.92 1.93
C VAL A 46 14.26 -1.42 2.51
N PHE A 47 14.40 -2.74 2.63
CA PHE A 47 15.65 -3.38 3.04
C PHE A 47 16.51 -3.77 1.85
N ASP A 48 17.80 -3.45 1.91
CA ASP A 48 18.85 -3.97 1.05
C ASP A 48 20.04 -4.59 1.80
N GLY A 49 19.91 -4.67 3.12
CA GLY A 49 20.86 -5.26 4.06
C GLY A 49 20.15 -5.69 5.35
N PHE A 50 20.89 -6.40 6.19
CA PHE A 50 20.39 -6.86 7.49
C PHE A 50 20.43 -5.70 8.49
N GLY A 51 19.41 -5.60 9.35
CA GLY A 51 19.37 -4.62 10.43
C GLY A 51 17.99 -4.04 10.66
N CYS A 52 17.95 -2.92 11.38
CA CYS A 52 16.74 -2.17 11.65
C CYS A 52 16.76 -0.82 10.92
N GLN A 53 15.58 -0.34 10.55
CA GLN A 53 15.39 0.99 9.99
C GLN A 53 14.43 1.78 10.86
N ASN A 54 14.70 3.08 10.97
CA ASN A 54 13.79 4.03 11.57
C ASN A 54 12.49 4.07 10.77
N LEU A 55 11.38 3.96 11.49
CA LEU A 55 10.03 4.16 11.00
C LEU A 55 9.48 5.43 11.68
N PRO A 56 9.50 6.58 11.00
CA PRO A 56 8.78 7.74 11.47
C PRO A 56 7.28 7.45 11.38
N VAL A 57 6.57 7.77 12.46
CA VAL A 57 5.11 7.61 12.55
C VAL A 57 4.54 8.91 13.06
N THR A 58 3.53 9.41 12.35
CA THR A 58 2.67 10.50 12.83
C THR A 58 1.28 9.93 13.07
N VAL A 59 0.70 10.20 14.23
CA VAL A 59 -0.72 9.94 14.52
C VAL A 59 -1.53 11.18 14.18
N GLU A 60 -2.64 10.99 13.49
CA GLU A 60 -3.55 12.06 13.08
C GLU A 60 -4.81 11.97 13.96
N GLY A 61 -5.27 13.10 14.50
CA GLY A 61 -6.41 13.09 15.41
C GLY A 61 -6.63 14.41 16.13
N THR A 62 -7.61 14.39 17.02
CA THR A 62 -7.95 15.51 17.90
C THR A 62 -7.91 15.07 19.35
N VAL A 63 -7.45 15.96 20.22
CA VAL A 63 -7.44 15.79 21.67
C VAL A 63 -8.37 16.85 22.24
N ARG A 64 -9.26 16.45 23.16
CA ARG A 64 -10.18 17.36 23.84
C ARG A 64 -9.39 18.35 24.71
N GLU A 65 -9.83 19.60 24.78
CA GLU A 65 -9.05 20.70 25.39
C GLU A 65 -8.79 20.53 26.90
N ASP A 66 -9.60 19.72 27.60
CA ASP A 66 -9.49 19.42 29.03
C ASP A 66 -8.53 18.27 29.35
N VAL A 67 -7.97 17.61 28.33
CA VAL A 67 -6.92 16.60 28.50
C VAL A 67 -5.58 17.31 28.63
N ALA A 68 -4.93 17.16 29.77
CA ALA A 68 -3.62 17.76 30.00
C ALA A 68 -2.57 17.09 29.07
N PRO A 69 -1.88 17.85 28.18
CA PRO A 69 -0.92 17.25 27.25
C PRO A 69 0.22 16.51 27.95
N GLY A 70 0.65 16.99 29.12
CA GLY A 70 1.71 16.37 29.92
C GLY A 70 1.33 15.01 30.53
N ASP A 71 0.05 14.64 30.50
CA ASP A 71 -0.46 13.39 31.06
C ASP A 71 -0.97 12.44 29.98
N LEU A 72 -1.10 12.93 28.74
CA LEU A 72 -1.52 12.13 27.59
C LEU A 72 -0.38 11.23 27.10
N TRP A 73 -0.65 9.94 26.97
CA TRP A 73 0.22 8.99 26.30
C TRP A 73 -0.57 8.17 25.28
N MET A 74 0.08 7.86 24.16
CA MET A 74 -0.47 6.95 23.16
C MET A 74 0.57 5.90 22.79
N SER A 75 0.10 4.68 22.53
CA SER A 75 0.94 3.56 22.14
C SER A 75 0.25 2.79 21.03
N ALA A 76 0.78 2.91 19.80
CA ALA A 76 0.22 2.26 18.63
C ALA A 76 0.96 0.97 18.31
N ASP A 77 0.25 -0.14 18.32
CA ASP A 77 0.82 -1.44 18.03
C ASP A 77 1.13 -1.60 16.54
N ILE A 78 2.27 -2.22 16.21
CA ILE A 78 2.63 -2.58 14.85
C ILE A 78 2.62 -4.10 14.69
N TYR A 79 1.77 -4.58 13.80
CA TYR A 79 1.58 -5.98 13.50
C TYR A 79 2.11 -6.37 12.12
N ARG A 80 2.66 -7.57 12.05
CA ARG A 80 2.80 -8.31 10.79
C ARG A 80 1.95 -9.58 10.87
N SER A 81 0.96 -9.67 9.99
CA SER A 81 -0.09 -10.70 10.09
C SER A 81 -0.77 -10.62 11.48
N ARG A 82 -0.57 -11.62 12.35
CA ARG A 82 -1.13 -11.66 13.71
C ARG A 82 -0.10 -11.42 14.81
N TYR A 83 1.17 -11.18 14.46
CA TYR A 83 2.26 -11.02 15.43
C TYR A 83 2.55 -9.55 15.66
N LEU A 84 2.56 -9.12 16.92
CA LEU A 84 3.09 -7.83 17.35
C LEU A 84 4.60 -7.84 17.12
N VAL A 85 5.11 -6.86 16.37
CA VAL A 85 6.53 -6.78 15.96
C VAL A 85 7.23 -5.52 16.46
N SER A 86 6.48 -4.47 16.73
CA SER A 86 6.97 -3.24 17.35
C SER A 86 5.79 -2.44 17.90
N THR A 87 6.11 -1.37 18.60
CA THR A 87 5.17 -0.39 19.13
C THR A 87 5.70 1.01 18.83
N ALA A 88 4.80 1.94 18.52
CA ALA A 88 5.10 3.36 18.34
C ALA A 88 4.53 4.12 19.54
N ASP A 89 5.42 4.58 20.42
CA ASP A 89 5.06 5.28 21.64
C ASP A 89 5.13 6.79 21.43
N PHE A 90 4.07 7.49 21.83
CA PHE A 90 3.90 8.93 21.73
C PHE A 90 3.69 9.48 23.15
N PRO A 91 4.77 9.93 23.81
CA PRO A 91 4.68 10.43 25.17
C PRO A 91 4.18 11.88 25.20
N PHE A 92 3.58 12.29 26.31
CA PHE A 92 3.30 13.70 26.64
C PHE A 92 2.55 14.48 25.52
N GLY A 93 1.55 13.83 24.93
CA GLY A 93 0.73 14.42 23.87
C GLY A 93 1.45 14.65 22.54
N GLU A 94 2.64 14.07 22.35
CA GLU A 94 3.30 14.08 21.04
C GLU A 94 2.44 13.38 19.99
N THR A 95 2.48 13.88 18.76
CA THR A 95 1.79 13.26 17.62
C THR A 95 2.76 12.64 16.62
N GLU A 96 4.06 12.79 16.84
CA GLU A 96 5.12 12.23 16.01
C GLU A 96 6.08 11.42 16.87
N THR A 97 6.48 10.26 16.38
CA THR A 97 7.48 9.43 17.04
C THR A 97 8.33 8.67 16.03
N ARG A 98 9.36 7.99 16.53
CA ARG A 98 10.17 7.06 15.74
C ARG A 98 10.22 5.73 16.46
N THR A 99 9.88 4.68 15.73
CA THR A 99 10.10 3.30 16.15
C THR A 99 11.02 2.60 15.16
N PHE A 100 11.38 1.35 15.42
CA PHE A 100 12.22 0.56 14.54
C PHE A 100 11.47 -0.64 14.00
N ILE A 101 11.67 -0.91 12.71
CA ILE A 101 11.32 -2.20 12.12
C ILE A 101 12.61 -2.85 11.66
N CYS A 102 12.76 -4.12 11.98
CA CYS A 102 13.94 -4.89 11.66
C CYS A 102 13.67 -5.91 10.57
N SER A 103 14.69 -6.18 9.74
CA SER A 103 14.56 -7.01 8.55
C SER A 103 14.10 -8.44 8.87
N TRP A 104 14.45 -8.96 10.04
CA TRP A 104 14.12 -10.33 10.47
C TRP A 104 12.64 -10.52 10.85
N TYR A 105 11.86 -9.45 11.05
CA TYR A 105 10.40 -9.56 11.19
C TYR A 105 9.72 -10.01 9.90
N GLY A 106 10.44 -9.92 8.77
CA GLY A 106 10.04 -10.44 7.47
C GLY A 106 9.41 -9.39 6.57
N LEU A 107 9.43 -9.64 5.27
CA LEU A 107 8.88 -8.71 4.28
C LEU A 107 7.34 -8.86 4.18
N GLY A 108 6.67 -7.85 3.63
CA GLY A 108 5.25 -7.86 3.31
C GLY A 108 4.47 -6.66 3.84
N LYS A 109 3.16 -6.84 3.98
CA LYS A 109 2.23 -5.85 4.54
C LYS A 109 2.28 -5.86 6.06
N TYR A 110 2.36 -4.68 6.65
CA TYR A 110 2.31 -4.40 8.07
C TYR A 110 1.08 -3.55 8.37
N LYS A 111 0.60 -3.59 9.60
CA LYS A 111 -0.50 -2.78 10.10
C LYS A 111 -0.03 -2.03 11.33
N ILE A 112 -0.27 -0.73 11.40
CA ILE A 112 -0.14 0.06 12.63
C ILE A 112 -1.54 0.35 13.17
N GLY A 113 -1.69 0.27 14.49
CA GLY A 113 -2.98 0.27 15.17
C GLY A 113 -3.44 -1.15 15.55
N PRO A 114 -4.30 -1.31 16.57
CA PRO A 114 -4.96 -0.25 17.34
C PRO A 114 -4.00 0.56 18.22
N THR A 115 -4.47 1.70 18.71
CA THR A 115 -3.74 2.57 19.64
C THR A 115 -4.35 2.46 21.02
N THR A 116 -3.54 2.18 22.03
CA THR A 116 -3.94 2.42 23.41
C THR A 116 -3.67 3.89 23.72
N VAL A 117 -4.68 4.58 24.21
CA VAL A 117 -4.62 6.00 24.58
C VAL A 117 -5.01 6.12 26.04
N GLY A 118 -4.22 6.83 26.83
CA GLY A 118 -4.56 7.11 28.21
C GLY A 118 -4.10 8.50 28.64
N GLY A 119 -4.76 9.03 29.67
CA GLY A 119 -4.43 10.33 30.20
C GLY A 119 -5.29 10.74 31.38
N LEU A 120 -5.17 12.03 31.73
CA LEU A 120 -5.87 12.67 32.83
C LEU A 120 -6.70 13.83 32.30
N THR A 121 -7.93 13.94 32.80
CA THR A 121 -8.75 15.15 32.75
C THR A 121 -8.80 15.78 34.15
N ALA A 122 -9.47 16.92 34.31
CA ALA A 122 -9.65 17.54 35.62
C ALA A 122 -10.38 16.62 36.62
N ASP A 123 -11.24 15.73 36.13
CA ASP A 123 -12.19 14.98 36.95
C ASP A 123 -11.94 13.46 36.92
N ASP A 124 -11.14 12.93 35.99
CA ASP A 124 -10.98 11.48 35.82
C ASP A 124 -9.66 11.05 35.12
N VAL A 125 -9.29 9.78 35.33
CA VAL A 125 -8.26 9.06 34.57
C VAL A 125 -8.95 8.22 33.51
N PHE A 126 -8.50 8.29 32.26
CA PHE A 126 -9.06 7.47 31.20
C PHE A 126 -7.99 6.60 30.52
N GLU A 127 -8.43 5.42 30.07
CA GLU A 127 -7.69 4.56 29.17
C GLU A 127 -8.69 3.96 28.17
N LEU A 128 -8.39 4.08 26.89
CA LEU A 128 -9.22 3.55 25.82
C LEU A 128 -8.36 2.93 24.71
N THR A 129 -8.96 2.00 23.98
CA THR A 129 -8.38 1.48 22.74
C THR A 129 -9.07 2.13 21.56
N ASP A 130 -8.30 2.82 20.74
CA ASP A 130 -8.75 3.32 19.46
C ASP A 130 -8.48 2.28 18.35
N PRO A 131 -9.51 1.85 17.59
CA PRO A 131 -9.36 0.81 16.59
C PRO A 131 -8.79 1.32 15.25
N THR A 132 -8.57 2.63 15.09
CA THR A 132 -8.03 3.21 13.87
C THR A 132 -6.71 2.56 13.52
N SER A 133 -6.55 2.23 12.25
CA SER A 133 -5.35 1.57 11.77
C SER A 133 -5.12 1.89 10.30
N THR A 134 -3.85 1.85 9.90
CA THR A 134 -3.45 1.90 8.49
C THR A 134 -2.46 0.78 8.20
N SER A 135 -2.12 0.61 6.93
CA SER A 135 -1.15 -0.39 6.49
C SER A 135 -0.03 0.23 5.68
N PHE A 136 1.18 -0.27 5.90
CA PHE A 136 2.37 0.04 5.12
C PHE A 136 3.06 -1.26 4.71
N HIS A 137 4.09 -1.17 3.87
CA HIS A 137 4.81 -2.31 3.35
C HIS A 137 6.29 -2.24 3.70
N VAL A 138 6.82 -3.39 4.08
CA VAL A 138 8.25 -3.64 4.26
C VAL A 138 8.70 -4.51 3.09
N ARG A 139 9.54 -3.96 2.20
CA ARG A 139 9.94 -4.63 0.96
C ARG A 139 11.44 -4.89 0.90
N GLY A 140 11.82 -5.99 0.24
CA GLY A 140 13.18 -6.23 -0.19
C GLY A 140 13.48 -5.45 -1.46
N LYS A 141 14.64 -4.80 -1.53
CA LYS A 141 15.08 -4.08 -2.73
C LYS A 141 15.34 -5.06 -3.87
N ALA A 142 14.64 -4.88 -4.99
CA ALA A 142 14.89 -5.64 -6.21
C ALA A 142 16.10 -5.10 -6.99
N ARG A 143 16.76 -5.99 -7.75
CA ARG A 143 17.78 -5.68 -8.74
C ARG A 143 17.46 -6.40 -10.03
N ALA A 144 17.58 -5.68 -11.15
CA ALA A 144 17.37 -6.21 -12.48
C ALA A 144 18.63 -6.03 -13.33
N SER A 145 18.95 -7.01 -14.16
CA SER A 145 20.00 -6.92 -15.16
C SER A 145 19.52 -7.45 -16.50
N LEU A 146 20.10 -6.94 -17.58
CA LEU A 146 19.75 -7.32 -18.95
C LEU A 146 21.02 -7.59 -19.75
N GLY A 147 21.05 -8.72 -20.45
CA GLY A 147 21.99 -9.01 -21.53
C GLY A 147 21.26 -9.05 -22.87
N ALA A 148 21.98 -8.73 -23.94
CA ALA A 148 21.45 -8.78 -25.30
C ALA A 148 22.47 -9.38 -26.28
N LYS A 149 22.02 -10.34 -27.09
CA LYS A 149 22.82 -10.98 -28.15
C LYS A 149 22.10 -10.84 -29.49
N ARG A 150 22.80 -10.39 -30.53
CA ARG A 150 22.26 -10.29 -31.90
C ARG A 150 22.75 -11.46 -32.76
N SER A 151 21.85 -12.00 -33.57
CA SER A 151 22.15 -12.92 -34.66
C SER A 151 21.27 -12.55 -35.86
N GLY A 152 21.90 -12.05 -36.94
CA GLY A 152 21.17 -11.50 -38.09
C GLY A 152 20.17 -10.40 -37.70
N ASN A 153 18.91 -10.60 -38.07
CA ASN A 153 17.79 -9.71 -37.75
C ASN A 153 17.11 -10.01 -36.40
N LYS A 154 17.70 -10.85 -35.54
CA LYS A 154 17.14 -11.21 -34.23
C LYS A 154 18.02 -10.71 -33.10
N VAL A 155 17.40 -10.18 -32.05
CA VAL A 155 18.04 -9.81 -30.78
C VAL A 155 17.41 -10.62 -29.66
N THR A 156 18.18 -11.51 -29.05
CA THR A 156 17.77 -12.24 -27.85
C THR A 156 18.14 -11.43 -26.62
N LEU A 157 17.14 -11.09 -25.84
CA LEU A 157 17.22 -10.42 -24.55
C LEU A 157 17.17 -11.48 -23.45
N THR A 158 18.09 -11.41 -22.49
CA THR A 158 18.09 -12.29 -21.31
C THR A 158 18.19 -11.44 -20.07
N ALA A 159 17.15 -11.49 -19.25
CA ALA A 159 17.07 -10.73 -18.02
C ALA A 159 17.36 -11.62 -16.81
N ARG A 160 17.93 -11.03 -15.75
CA ARG A 160 18.02 -11.64 -14.42
C ARG A 160 17.44 -10.71 -13.37
N ALA A 161 16.74 -11.27 -12.40
CA ALA A 161 16.12 -10.57 -11.29
C ALA A 161 16.54 -11.19 -9.96
N THR A 162 16.91 -10.33 -9.02
CA THR A 162 17.17 -10.71 -7.63
C THR A 162 16.49 -9.73 -6.69
N TYR A 163 16.28 -10.11 -5.45
CA TYR A 163 15.78 -9.23 -4.40
C TYR A 163 16.48 -9.54 -3.08
N TYR A 164 16.59 -8.52 -2.22
CA TYR A 164 17.09 -8.74 -0.86
C TYR A 164 16.07 -9.56 -0.07
N ARG A 165 16.52 -10.68 0.50
CA ARG A 165 15.72 -11.59 1.31
C ARG A 165 16.34 -11.68 2.72
N PRO A 166 15.71 -11.09 3.75
CA PRO A 166 16.25 -11.06 5.10
C PRO A 166 16.60 -12.45 5.66
N GLU A 167 15.75 -13.46 5.42
CA GLU A 167 15.95 -14.82 5.94
C GLU A 167 17.17 -15.52 5.32
N SER A 168 17.71 -14.96 4.24
CA SER A 168 18.88 -15.46 3.52
C SER A 168 20.11 -14.56 3.68
N LEU A 169 20.01 -13.50 4.50
CA LEU A 169 21.03 -12.48 4.74
C LEU A 169 21.64 -11.91 3.45
N GLY A 170 20.84 -11.79 2.39
CA GLY A 170 21.36 -11.33 1.10
C GLY A 170 20.39 -11.45 -0.06
N TYR A 171 20.92 -11.22 -1.26
CA TYR A 171 20.14 -11.27 -2.49
C TYR A 171 19.87 -12.70 -2.94
N ARG A 172 18.64 -12.96 -3.40
CA ARG A 172 18.20 -14.24 -3.97
C ARG A 172 17.46 -14.03 -5.28
N ASN A 173 17.38 -15.08 -6.09
CA ASN A 173 16.63 -15.06 -7.34
C ASN A 173 15.19 -14.63 -7.08
N HIS A 174 14.73 -13.64 -7.86
CA HIS A 174 13.37 -13.14 -7.81
C HIS A 174 12.63 -13.59 -9.07
N SER A 175 11.45 -14.18 -8.92
CA SER A 175 10.64 -14.64 -10.06
C SER A 175 9.37 -13.80 -10.17
N PRO A 176 9.47 -12.50 -10.53
CA PRO A 176 8.29 -11.65 -10.68
C PRO A 176 7.44 -12.12 -11.86
N LYS A 177 6.13 -11.96 -11.72
CA LYS A 177 5.19 -12.06 -12.82
C LYS A 177 4.96 -10.69 -13.43
N GLY A 178 4.72 -10.62 -14.73
CA GLY A 178 4.40 -9.36 -15.40
C GLY A 178 5.59 -8.41 -15.59
N ALA A 179 6.81 -8.92 -15.73
CA ALA A 179 7.97 -8.10 -16.04
C ALA A 179 7.98 -7.69 -17.52
N GLU A 180 8.36 -6.44 -17.80
CA GLU A 180 8.26 -5.89 -19.14
C GLU A 180 9.63 -5.76 -19.80
N PHE A 181 9.81 -6.40 -20.96
CA PHE A 181 10.90 -6.04 -21.86
C PHE A 181 10.48 -4.82 -22.67
N GLN A 182 11.26 -3.75 -22.59
CA GLN A 182 10.97 -2.49 -23.25
C GLN A 182 12.07 -2.12 -24.24
N VAL A 183 11.69 -1.43 -25.32
CA VAL A 183 12.59 -0.86 -26.32
C VAL A 183 12.41 0.65 -26.40
N LYS A 184 13.52 1.38 -26.51
CA LYS A 184 13.50 2.83 -26.69
C LYS A 184 13.00 3.17 -28.09
N SER A 185 12.01 4.05 -28.15
CA SER A 185 11.44 4.66 -29.36
C SER A 185 11.67 6.17 -29.36
N ARG A 186 11.20 6.88 -30.39
CA ARG A 186 11.27 8.34 -30.46
C ARG A 186 10.46 9.02 -29.34
N THR A 187 9.34 8.42 -28.95
CA THR A 187 8.39 8.99 -27.97
C THR A 187 8.59 8.45 -26.56
N GLY A 188 9.67 7.71 -26.30
CA GLY A 188 9.95 7.07 -25.01
C GLY A 188 10.06 5.55 -25.09
N TRP A 189 9.94 4.88 -23.95
CA TRP A 189 10.03 3.43 -23.85
C TRP A 189 8.72 2.77 -24.25
N ARG A 190 8.78 1.70 -25.04
CA ARG A 190 7.63 0.90 -25.44
C ARG A 190 7.82 -0.54 -25.03
N THR A 191 6.80 -1.14 -24.44
CA THR A 191 6.80 -2.56 -24.08
C THR A 191 6.76 -3.40 -25.35
N VAL A 192 7.72 -4.30 -25.48
CA VAL A 192 7.80 -5.28 -26.56
C VAL A 192 7.05 -6.54 -26.15
N THR A 193 7.22 -6.95 -24.91
CA THR A 193 6.52 -8.11 -24.34
C THR A 193 6.50 -8.01 -22.82
N THR A 194 5.55 -8.73 -22.22
CA THR A 194 5.45 -8.95 -20.78
C THR A 194 5.69 -10.43 -20.53
N VAL A 195 6.55 -10.74 -19.57
CA VAL A 195 7.02 -12.10 -19.27
C VAL A 195 6.97 -12.38 -17.77
N ASP A 196 6.86 -13.66 -17.46
CA ASP A 196 7.09 -14.16 -16.11
C ASP A 196 8.51 -14.70 -16.00
N PHE A 197 9.16 -14.41 -14.88
CA PHE A 197 10.48 -14.95 -14.59
C PHE A 197 10.34 -16.34 -13.99
N VAL A 198 11.27 -17.23 -14.35
CA VAL A 198 11.42 -18.56 -13.76
C VAL A 198 12.82 -18.64 -13.18
N GLN A 199 12.92 -18.96 -11.88
CA GLN A 199 14.19 -19.07 -11.16
C GLN A 199 15.11 -17.83 -11.34
N GLY A 200 14.53 -16.63 -11.32
CA GLY A 200 15.32 -15.41 -11.46
C GLY A 200 15.69 -15.02 -12.89
N LYS A 201 15.16 -15.70 -13.91
CA LYS A 201 15.51 -15.46 -15.32
C LYS A 201 14.29 -15.36 -16.22
N ALA A 202 14.40 -14.55 -17.25
CA ALA A 202 13.49 -14.55 -18.40
C ALA A 202 14.25 -14.23 -19.68
N SER A 203 13.74 -14.68 -20.83
CA SER A 203 14.32 -14.36 -22.13
C SER A 203 13.23 -14.11 -23.17
N HIS A 204 13.52 -13.19 -24.10
CA HIS A 204 12.64 -12.89 -25.21
C HIS A 204 13.47 -12.53 -26.45
N THR A 205 13.04 -12.98 -27.62
CA THR A 205 13.73 -12.67 -28.88
C THR A 205 12.88 -11.69 -29.69
N VAL A 206 13.48 -10.54 -30.02
CA VAL A 206 12.88 -9.51 -30.85
C VAL A 206 13.43 -9.61 -32.27
N SER A 207 12.54 -9.67 -33.26
CA SER A 207 12.90 -9.61 -34.68
C SER A 207 13.01 -8.14 -35.11
N ARG A 208 14.23 -7.64 -35.29
CA ARG A 208 14.52 -6.27 -35.73
C ARG A 208 15.86 -6.17 -36.47
N SER A 209 15.82 -5.63 -37.69
CA SER A 209 17.02 -5.37 -38.50
C SER A 209 17.90 -4.27 -37.91
N ALA A 210 17.29 -3.16 -37.48
CA ALA A 210 17.99 -2.02 -36.88
C ALA A 210 18.41 -2.28 -35.43
N LYS A 211 19.48 -1.58 -34.99
CA LYS A 211 19.90 -1.55 -33.58
C LYS A 211 18.80 -0.89 -32.72
N GLY A 212 18.54 -1.47 -31.56
CA GLY A 212 17.62 -0.93 -30.55
C GLY A 212 18.30 -0.78 -29.20
N THR A 213 17.74 0.06 -28.33
CA THR A 213 18.13 0.16 -26.93
C THR A 213 17.03 -0.47 -26.08
N TYR A 214 17.36 -1.44 -25.25
CA TYR A 214 16.43 -2.28 -24.52
C TYR A 214 16.65 -2.17 -23.01
N ARG A 215 15.59 -2.39 -22.22
CA ARG A 215 15.66 -2.55 -20.76
C ARG A 215 14.61 -3.56 -20.31
N VAL A 216 14.74 -4.06 -19.09
CA VAL A 216 13.67 -4.80 -18.42
C VAL A 216 13.18 -4.01 -17.21
N VAL A 217 11.86 -4.00 -16.99
CA VAL A 217 11.20 -3.40 -15.83
C VAL A 217 10.53 -4.51 -15.04
N LEU A 218 10.88 -4.64 -13.76
CA LEU A 218 10.25 -5.54 -12.81
C LEU A 218 9.16 -4.78 -12.06
N PRO A 219 7.95 -5.35 -11.92
CA PRO A 219 6.88 -4.72 -11.16
C PRO A 219 7.16 -4.76 -9.66
N GLN A 220 6.55 -3.83 -8.94
CA GLN A 220 6.50 -3.87 -7.47
C GLN A 220 5.49 -4.92 -7.01
N THR A 221 5.80 -5.57 -5.89
CA THR A 221 4.88 -6.45 -5.17
C THR A 221 4.70 -5.98 -3.73
N THR A 222 3.91 -6.70 -2.93
CA THR A 222 3.74 -6.42 -1.50
C THR A 222 5.02 -6.58 -0.68
N SER A 223 5.99 -7.37 -1.17
CA SER A 223 7.22 -7.71 -0.43
C SER A 223 8.51 -7.37 -1.17
N VAL A 224 8.44 -6.88 -2.41
CA VAL A 224 9.61 -6.59 -3.25
C VAL A 224 9.39 -5.29 -4.03
N THR A 225 10.38 -4.40 -4.05
CA THR A 225 10.29 -3.13 -4.80
C THR A 225 10.26 -3.37 -6.31
N ALA A 226 9.77 -2.39 -7.08
CA ALA A 226 10.04 -2.35 -8.51
C ALA A 226 11.56 -2.20 -8.77
N ALA A 227 12.01 -2.60 -9.96
CA ALA A 227 13.37 -2.33 -10.43
C ALA A 227 13.43 -2.20 -11.94
N THR A 228 14.31 -1.34 -12.45
CA THR A 228 14.58 -1.20 -13.88
C THR A 228 16.05 -1.53 -14.15
N SER A 229 16.32 -2.37 -15.14
CA SER A 229 17.70 -2.69 -15.51
C SER A 229 18.38 -1.49 -16.18
N PRO A 230 19.73 -1.42 -16.16
CA PRO A 230 20.46 -0.62 -17.13
C PRO A 230 20.02 -0.94 -18.56
N ALA A 231 20.09 0.08 -19.41
CA ALA A 231 19.73 -0.06 -20.82
C ALA A 231 20.88 -0.67 -21.63
N VAL A 232 20.55 -1.55 -22.58
CA VAL A 232 21.54 -2.21 -23.45
C VAL A 232 21.20 -1.94 -24.91
N ARG A 233 22.19 -1.53 -25.71
CA ARG A 233 22.01 -1.27 -27.14
C ARG A 233 22.52 -2.44 -27.99
N LYS A 234 21.67 -3.03 -28.83
CA LYS A 234 22.04 -4.10 -29.77
C LYS A 234 21.29 -4.09 -31.09
#